data_AF-A0A7X7DM20-F1
#
_entry.id   AF-A0A7X7DM20-F1
#
_cell.length_a   1.000
_cell.length_b   1.000
_cell.length_c   1.000
_cell.angle_alpha   90.00
_cell.angle_beta   90.00
_cell.angle_gamma   90.00
#
_symmetry.space_group_name_H-M   'P 1'
#
loop_
_entity.id
_entity.type
_entity.pdbx_description
1 polymer ?
#
loop_
_entity_poly.entity_id
_entity_poly.type
_entity_poly.pdbx_seq_one_letter_code
_entity_poly.pdbx_strand_id
1 'polypeptide(L)' 'MIKHLQKIGNSRGVVIDKPVLDLLNINDDTALEITQKDGGIFLKPISAMDAYSKIAKKHRKSLDKLAK' A
#
# COMPACT_ATOMS: atom_id res chain seq x y z
N MET A 1 4.24 11.78 16.83
CA MET A 1 3.28 12.76 16.25
C MET A 1 1.88 12.18 16.32
N ILE A 2 0.90 12.97 16.74
CA ILE A 2 -0.51 12.56 16.74
C ILE A 2 -1.17 13.26 15.54
N LYS A 3 -1.81 12.48 14.68
CA LYS A 3 -2.52 12.97 13.49
C LYS A 3 -3.97 12.50 13.57
N HIS A 4 -4.88 13.33 13.09
CA HIS A 4 -6.31 12.98 13.04
C HIS A 4 -6.73 12.61 11.62
N LEU A 5 -7.74 11.76 11.53
CA LEU A 5 -8.39 11.44 10.26
C LEU A 5 -9.11 12.66 9.71
N GLN A 6 -8.86 12.96 8.45
CA GLN A 6 -9.54 14.01 7.70
C GLN A 6 -10.52 13.37 6.71
N LYS A 7 -11.61 14.06 6.40
CA LYS A 7 -12.57 13.62 5.39
C LYS A 7 -11.97 13.85 4.00
N ILE A 8 -11.95 12.81 3.16
CA ILE A 8 -11.53 12.87 1.76
C ILE A 8 -12.65 12.24 0.93
N GLY A 9 -13.56 13.06 0.40
CA GLY A 9 -14.78 12.57 -0.26
C GLY A 9 -15.62 11.68 0.67
N ASN A 10 -15.82 10.42 0.25
CA ASN A 10 -16.51 9.38 1.02
C ASN A 10 -15.56 8.53 1.91
N SER A 11 -14.28 8.90 1.97
CA SER A 11 -13.26 8.18 2.71
C SER A 11 -12.66 9.05 3.82
N ARG A 12 -11.79 8.43 4.64
CA ARG A 12 -10.97 9.11 5.63
C ARG A 12 -9.50 8.90 5.28
N GLY A 13 -8.68 9.93 5.46
CA GLY A 13 -7.23 9.85 5.24
C GLY A 13 -6.45 10.48 6.38
N VAL A 14 -5.18 10.11 6.49
CA VAL A 14 -4.20 10.75 7.38
C VAL A 14 -3.18 11.46 6.49
N VAL A 15 -2.92 12.74 6.76
CA VAL A 15 -1.90 13.50 6.02
C VAL A 15 -0.52 13.24 6.62
N ILE A 16 0.36 12.66 5.80
CA ILE A 16 1.77 12.46 6.12
C ILE A 16 2.53 13.72 5.68
N ASP A 17 3.40 14.24 6.55
CA ASP A 17 4.18 15.44 6.23
C ASP A 17 5.22 15.13 5.16
N LYS A 18 5.40 16.08 4.22
CA LYS A 18 6.37 15.95 3.13
C LYS A 18 7.79 15.53 3.60
N PRO A 19 8.36 16.09 4.68
CA PRO A 19 9.67 15.65 5.17
C PRO A 19 9.76 14.17 5.56
N VAL A 20 8.65 13.56 6.00
CA VAL A 20 8.60 12.12 6.31
C VAL A 20 8.61 11.31 5.02
N LEU A 21 7.88 11.76 3.99
CA LEU A 21 7.89 11.13 2.68
C LEU A 21 9.28 11.22 2.03
N ASP A 22 9.91 12.39 2.09
CA ASP A 22 11.25 12.63 1.55
C ASP A 22 12.29 11.72 2.23
N LEU A 23 12.25 11.58 3.56
CA LEU A 23 13.15 10.70 4.32
C LEU A 23 12.99 9.22 3.94
N LEU A 24 11.78 8.81 3.55
CA LEU A 24 11.47 7.45 3.11
C LEU A 24 11.62 7.26 1.60
N ASN A 25 12.04 8.30 0.86
CA ASN A 25 12.09 8.33 -0.61
C ASN A 25 10.75 7.94 -1.26
N ILE A 26 9.63 8.37 -0.67
CA ILE A 26 8.28 8.16 -1.18
C ILE A 26 7.87 9.38 -2.01
N ASN A 27 7.48 9.16 -3.25
CA ASN A 27 6.91 10.17 -4.14
C ASN A 27 5.47 9.81 -4.54
N ASP A 28 4.83 10.69 -5.31
CA ASP A 28 3.42 10.55 -5.69
C ASP A 28 3.14 9.28 -6.53
N ASP A 29 4.15 8.76 -7.22
CA ASP A 29 4.06 7.53 -8.03
C ASP A 29 4.38 6.25 -7.22
N THR A 30 4.80 6.40 -5.96
CA THR A 30 5.21 5.27 -5.12
C THR A 30 3.98 4.49 -4.65
N ALA A 31 3.87 3.24 -5.07
CA ALA A 31 2.85 2.34 -4.56
C ALA A 31 3.11 1.98 -3.09
N LEU A 32 2.09 2.11 -2.24
CA LEU A 32 2.14 1.73 -0.83
C LEU A 32 1.22 0.55 -0.54
N GLU A 33 1.75 -0.45 0.14
CA GLU A 33 0.96 -1.51 0.73
C GLU A 33 0.54 -1.11 2.15
N ILE A 34 -0.76 -1.27 2.43
CA ILE A 34 -1.36 -1.06 3.74
C ILE A 34 -1.70 -2.43 4.34
N THR A 35 -1.16 -2.73 5.51
CA THR A 35 -1.44 -3.96 6.26
C THR A 35 -1.81 -3.65 7.70
N GLN A 36 -2.59 -4.52 8.34
CA GLN A 36 -2.86 -4.41 9.77
C GLN A 36 -1.81 -5.22 10.53
N LYS A 37 -1.17 -4.60 11.52
CA LYS A 37 -0.14 -5.24 12.35
C LYS A 37 -0.18 -4.65 13.76
N ASP A 38 -0.11 -5.51 14.77
CA ASP A 38 0.01 -5.13 16.19
C ASP A 38 -1.05 -4.10 16.65
N GLY A 39 -2.30 -4.26 16.19
CA GLY A 39 -3.42 -3.36 16.53
C GLY A 39 -3.40 -2.01 15.80
N GLY A 40 -2.49 -1.82 14.84
CA GLY A 40 -2.36 -0.61 14.03
C GLY A 40 -2.29 -0.89 12.53
N ILE A 41 -2.00 0.16 11.78
CA ILE A 41 -1.79 0.12 10.33
C ILE A 41 -0.31 0.29 10.03
N PHE A 42 0.24 -0.63 9.25
CA PHE A 42 1.59 -0.59 8.75
C PHE A 42 1.58 -0.27 7.25
N LEU A 43 2.22 0.83 6.88
CA LEU A 43 2.41 1.25 5.49
C LEU A 43 3.85 0.98 5.06
N LYS A 44 4.03 0.42 3.86
CA LYS A 44 5.36 0.27 3.26
C LYS A 44 5.34 0.45 1.74
N PRO A 45 6.43 0.96 1.14
CA PRO A 45 6.62 0.90 -0.30
C PRO A 45 6.59 -0.54 -0.81
N ILE A 46 6.02 -0.74 -1.99
CA ILE A 46 6.02 -2.02 -2.67
C ILE A 46 6.51 -1.84 -4.11
N SER A 47 7.44 -2.71 -4.54
CA SER A 47 7.86 -2.71 -5.94
C SER A 47 6.79 -3.32 -6.84
N ALA A 48 6.79 -2.96 -8.13
CA ALA A 48 5.88 -3.57 -9.11
C ALA A 48 6.04 -5.10 -9.15
N MET A 49 7.26 -5.60 -9.01
CA MET A 49 7.56 -7.03 -8.99
C MET A 49 6.98 -7.73 -7.75
N ASP A 50 7.09 -7.10 -6.58
CA ASP A 50 6.51 -7.63 -5.34
C ASP A 50 4.99 -7.64 -5.38
N ALA A 51 4.39 -6.56 -5.91
CA ALA A 51 2.95 -6.46 -6.11
C ALA A 51 2.46 -7.54 -7.08
N TYR A 52 3.11 -7.68 -8.23
CA TYR A 52 2.82 -8.73 -9.20
C TYR A 52 2.94 -10.12 -8.57
N SER A 53 4.04 -10.40 -7.87
CA SER A 53 4.28 -11.70 -7.23
C SER A 53 3.20 -12.05 -6.20
N LYS A 54 2.77 -11.08 -5.40
CA LYS A 54 1.67 -11.27 -4.44
C LYS A 54 0.34 -11.57 -5.13
N ILE A 55 0.00 -10.81 -6.17
CA ILE A 55 -1.24 -11.01 -6.94
C ILE A 55 -1.21 -12.35 -7.68
N ALA A 56 -0.12 -12.65 -8.38
CA ALA A 56 0.09 -13.90 -9.10
C ALA A 56 0.01 -15.11 -8.17
N LYS A 57 0.59 -15.03 -6.97
CA LYS A 57 0.48 -16.09 -5.95
C LYS A 57 -0.96 -16.26 -5.46
N LYS A 58 -1.67 -15.16 -5.20
CA LYS A 58 -3.09 -15.18 -4.76
C LYS A 58 -4.01 -15.78 -5.82
N HIS A 59 -3.77 -15.49 -7.09
CA HIS A 59 -4.64 -15.89 -8.21
C HIS A 59 -4.09 -17.07 -9.03
N ARG A 60 -3.07 -17.79 -8.53
CA ARG A 60 -2.35 -18.85 -9.25
C ARG A 60 -3.29 -19.88 -9.87
N LYS A 61 -4.26 -20.37 -9.10
CA LYS A 61 -5.24 -21.37 -9.57
C LYS A 61 -6.10 -20.89 -10.75
N SER A 62 -6.43 -19.60 -10.80
CA SER A 62 -7.20 -19.03 -11.90
C SER A 62 -6.31 -18.82 -13.13
N LEU A 63 -5.06 -18.39 -12.92
CA LEU A 63 -4.08 -18.21 -13.98
C LEU A 63 -3.71 -19.54 -14.65
N ASP A 64 -3.50 -20.61 -13.87
CA ASP A 64 -3.19 -21.94 -14.41
C ASP A 64 -4.34 -22.52 -15.27
N LYS A 65 -5.59 -22.10 -15.03
CA LYS A 65 -6.75 -22.51 -15.84
C LYS A 65 -6.83 -21.78 -17.19
N LEU A 66 -6.29 -20.57 -17.30
CA LEU A 66 -6.28 -19.78 -18.54
C LEU A 66 -5.17 -20.22 -19.49
N ALA A 67 -4.12 -20.85 -18.98
CA ALA A 67 -3.02 -21.39 -19.78
C ALA A 67 -3.33 -22.75 -20.41
N LYS A 68 -4.55 -23.26 -20.23
CA LYS A 68 -5.02 -24.57 -20.69
C LYS A 68 -6.02 -24.40 -21.82
#